data_AF-A0A963KK78-F1
#
_entry.id   AF-A0A963KK78-F1
#
_cell.length_a   1.000
_cell.length_b   1.000
_cell.length_c   1.000
_cell.angle_alpha   90.00
_cell.angle_beta   90.00
_cell.angle_gamma   90.00
#
_symmetry.space_group_name_H-M   'P 1'
#
loop_
_entity.id
_entity.type
_entity.pdbx_description
1 polymer ?
#
loop_
_entity_poly.entity_id
_entity_poly.type
_entity_poly.pdbx_seq_one_letter_code
_entity_poly.pdbx_strand_id
1 'polypeptide(L)'
;MHFSLDAEQQQFQESAARFFRDKAGFERWRASCEAGVPFDRALWSDMAEFGWLALNLPEDCGGFSAEPVYTNLLMEQAGRALSREPLVGSCVIAAKLIPHLAEPLR
;
A
#
# COMPACT_ATOMS: atom_id res chain seq x y z
N MET A 1 4.32 -27.69 1.56
CA MET A 1 4.43 -26.24 1.30
C MET A 1 3.62 -25.92 0.06
N HIS A 2 2.78 -24.88 0.12
CA HIS A 2 2.01 -24.38 -1.01
C HIS A 2 2.43 -22.93 -1.24
N PHE A 3 2.98 -22.63 -2.42
CA PHE A 3 3.53 -21.32 -2.80
C PHE A 3 2.66 -20.61 -3.85
N SER A 4 1.38 -20.95 -3.89
CA SER A 4 0.41 -20.33 -4.79
C SER A 4 -0.49 -19.42 -3.98
N LEU A 5 -0.93 -18.33 -4.60
CA LEU A 5 -1.98 -17.48 -4.04
C LEU A 5 -3.30 -18.24 -4.03
N ASP A 6 -4.12 -18.01 -3.00
CA ASP A 6 -5.53 -18.40 -3.05
C ASP A 6 -6.34 -17.44 -3.93
N ALA A 7 -7.62 -17.74 -4.10
CA ALA A 7 -8.50 -16.96 -4.97
C ALA A 7 -8.70 -15.51 -4.50
N GLU A 8 -8.70 -15.26 -3.18
CA GLU A 8 -8.89 -13.93 -2.60
C GLU A 8 -7.64 -13.08 -2.82
N GLN A 9 -6.47 -13.65 -2.52
CA GLN A 9 -5.17 -13.05 -2.77
C GLN A 9 -4.95 -12.76 -4.26
N GLN A 10 -5.36 -13.66 -5.15
CA GLN A 10 -5.28 -13.45 -6.60
C GLN A 10 -6.20 -12.30 -7.04
N GLN A 11 -7.43 -12.25 -6.57
CA GLN A 11 -8.37 -11.16 -6.87
C GLN A 11 -7.87 -9.81 -6.35
N PHE A 12 -7.25 -9.79 -5.17
CA PHE A 12 -6.60 -8.61 -4.61
C PHE A 12 -5.44 -8.14 -5.51
N GLN A 13 -4.54 -9.07 -5.89
CA GLN A 13 -3.40 -8.78 -6.77
C GLN A 13 -3.87 -8.20 -8.11
N GLU A 14 -4.87 -8.80 -8.74
CA GLU A 14 -5.43 -8.33 -10.02
C GLU A 14 -6.05 -6.94 -9.92
N SER A 15 -6.72 -6.66 -8.80
CA SER A 15 -7.33 -5.35 -8.54
C SER A 15 -6.26 -4.27 -8.34
N ALA A 16 -5.21 -4.56 -7.56
CA ALA A 16 -4.06 -3.69 -7.39
C ALA A 16 -3.32 -3.47 -8.73
N ALA A 17 -3.10 -4.53 -9.51
CA ALA A 17 -2.43 -4.46 -10.80
C ALA A 17 -3.20 -3.57 -11.78
N ARG A 18 -4.53 -3.75 -11.87
CA ARG A 18 -5.40 -2.90 -12.70
C ARG A 18 -5.33 -1.44 -12.26
N PHE A 19 -5.48 -1.18 -10.97
CA PHE A 19 -5.44 0.18 -10.43
C PHE A 19 -4.13 0.90 -10.79
N PHE A 20 -2.98 0.30 -10.48
CA PHE A 20 -1.69 0.95 -10.72
C PHE A 20 -1.38 1.11 -12.21
N ARG A 21 -1.81 0.17 -13.05
CA ARG A 21 -1.69 0.33 -14.51
C ARG A 21 -2.50 1.51 -15.03
N ASP A 22 -3.70 1.72 -14.49
CA ASP A 22 -4.62 2.75 -15.00
C ASP A 22 -4.32 4.14 -14.38
N LYS A 23 -3.78 4.19 -13.16
CA LYS A 23 -3.61 5.42 -12.37
C LYS A 23 -2.15 5.85 -12.15
N ALA A 24 -1.18 4.95 -12.34
CA ALA A 24 0.24 5.21 -12.17
C ALA A 24 1.03 4.83 -13.44
N GLY A 25 2.37 4.90 -13.37
CA GLY A 25 3.25 4.57 -14.49
C GLY A 25 4.29 5.65 -14.78
N PHE A 26 5.18 5.35 -15.73
CA PHE A 26 6.42 6.11 -15.97
C PHE A 26 6.19 7.59 -16.29
N GLU A 27 5.23 7.92 -17.15
CA GLU A 27 4.98 9.33 -17.54
C GLU A 27 4.47 10.16 -16.36
N ARG A 28 3.56 9.60 -15.55
CA ARG A 28 3.08 10.26 -14.33
C ARG A 28 4.19 10.40 -13.30
N TRP A 29 5.00 9.36 -13.14
CA TRP A 29 6.19 9.40 -12.29
C TRP A 29 7.14 10.52 -12.72
N ARG A 30 7.42 10.62 -14.02
CA ARG A 30 8.30 11.64 -14.59
C ARG A 30 7.76 13.05 -14.39
N ALA A 31 6.48 13.27 -14.69
CA ALA A 31 5.83 14.56 -14.47
C ALA A 31 5.87 14.97 -12.98
N SER A 32 5.67 14.02 -12.07
CA SER A 32 5.78 14.22 -10.62
C SER A 32 7.21 14.60 -10.19
N CYS A 33 8.23 13.94 -10.73
CA CYS A 33 9.63 14.31 -10.55
C CYS A 33 9.91 15.76 -10.98
N GLU A 34 9.48 16.11 -12.20
CA GLU A 34 9.72 17.42 -12.81
C GLU A 34 8.98 18.55 -12.08
N ALA A 35 7.77 18.27 -11.58
CA ALA A 35 7.00 19.21 -10.77
C ALA A 35 7.52 19.38 -9.34
N GLY A 36 8.46 18.54 -8.89
CA GLY A 36 9.01 18.58 -7.53
C GLY A 36 8.00 18.22 -6.44
N VAL A 37 6.88 17.57 -6.79
CA VAL A 37 5.89 17.15 -5.80
C VAL A 37 6.37 15.89 -5.08
N PRO A 38 6.15 15.77 -3.76
CA PRO A 38 6.66 14.64 -2.99
C PRO A 38 5.97 13.32 -3.40
N PHE A 39 4.64 13.35 -3.57
CA PHE A 39 3.82 12.22 -4.04
C PHE A 39 2.50 12.74 -4.64
N ASP A 40 1.76 11.88 -5.36
CA ASP A 40 0.45 12.22 -5.91
C ASP A 40 -0.65 12.06 -4.85
N ARG A 41 -1.24 13.18 -4.42
CA ARG A 41 -2.32 13.19 -3.40
C ARG A 41 -3.60 12.53 -3.88
N ALA A 42 -3.92 12.62 -5.17
CA ALA A 42 -5.12 11.99 -5.72
C ALA A 42 -4.94 10.47 -5.74
N LEU A 43 -3.78 10.00 -6.20
CA LEU A 43 -3.45 8.57 -6.17
C LEU A 43 -3.45 8.02 -4.73
N TRP A 44 -2.92 8.78 -3.77
CA TRP A 44 -2.97 8.43 -2.35
C TRP A 44 -4.39 8.31 -1.81
N SER A 45 -5.27 9.27 -2.15
CA SER A 45 -6.68 9.25 -1.75
C SER A 45 -7.40 8.05 -2.35
N ASP A 46 -7.20 7.76 -3.64
CA ASP A 46 -7.81 6.61 -4.30
C ASP A 46 -7.41 5.30 -3.60
N MET A 47 -6.13 5.14 -3.22
CA MET A 47 -5.68 3.96 -2.46
C MET A 47 -6.32 3.87 -1.07
N ALA A 48 -6.60 5.00 -0.43
CA ALA A 48 -7.32 5.04 0.85
C ALA A 48 -8.76 4.54 0.69
N GLU A 49 -9.44 4.91 -0.39
CA GLU A 49 -10.80 4.45 -0.70
C GLU A 49 -10.88 2.93 -0.91
N PHE A 50 -9.83 2.32 -1.48
CA PHE A 50 -9.70 0.86 -1.56
C PHE A 50 -9.33 0.18 -0.23
N GLY A 51 -9.08 0.95 0.84
CA GLY A 51 -8.69 0.42 2.15
C GLY A 51 -7.23 -0.02 2.25
N TRP A 52 -6.43 0.15 1.20
CA TRP A 52 -5.09 -0.41 1.13
C TRP A 52 -4.10 0.23 2.10
N LEU A 53 -4.32 1.50 2.47
CA LEU A 53 -3.46 2.20 3.42
C LEU A 53 -3.60 1.69 4.86
N ALA A 54 -4.67 0.94 5.14
CA ALA A 54 -5.02 0.45 6.46
C ALA A 54 -4.76 -1.05 6.65
N LEU A 55 -4.18 -1.74 5.64
CA LEU A 55 -3.92 -3.18 5.68
C LEU A 55 -3.18 -3.61 6.95
N ASN A 56 -2.14 -2.87 7.33
CA ASN A 56 -1.28 -3.24 8.45
C ASN A 56 -1.73 -2.69 9.81
N LEU A 57 -2.73 -1.80 9.81
CA LEU A 57 -3.22 -1.19 11.03
C LEU A 57 -4.06 -2.19 11.84
N PRO A 58 -4.03 -2.09 13.18
CA PRO A 58 -4.94 -2.85 14.04
C PRO A 58 -6.41 -2.50 13.78
N GLU A 59 -7.31 -3.45 14.07
CA GLU A 59 -8.76 -3.29 13.87
C GLU A 59 -9.37 -2.18 14.74
N ASP A 60 -8.87 -1.99 15.96
CA ASP A 60 -9.31 -0.92 16.88
C ASP A 60 -9.00 0.50 16.33
N CYS A 61 -8.07 0.61 15.39
CA CYS A 61 -7.73 1.81 14.66
C CYS A 61 -8.43 1.91 13.30
N GLY A 62 -9.42 1.04 13.02
CA GLY A 62 -10.11 0.95 11.73
C GLY A 62 -9.28 0.26 10.63
N GLY A 63 -8.26 -0.50 11.00
CA GLY A 63 -7.44 -1.29 10.10
C GLY A 63 -7.96 -2.70 9.86
N PHE A 64 -7.21 -3.46 9.07
CA PHE A 64 -7.58 -4.83 8.68
C PHE A 64 -6.75 -5.92 9.35
N SER A 65 -5.69 -5.56 10.08
CA SER A 65 -4.71 -6.54 10.61
C SER A 65 -4.33 -7.63 9.60
N ALA A 66 -4.24 -7.25 8.32
CA ALA A 66 -4.19 -8.18 7.21
C ALA A 66 -2.92 -9.04 7.26
N GLU A 67 -3.02 -10.24 6.68
CA GLU A 67 -1.85 -11.09 6.52
C GLU A 67 -0.76 -10.39 5.69
N PRO A 68 0.54 -10.61 6.00
CA PRO A 68 1.64 -9.94 5.31
C PRO A 68 1.64 -10.10 3.79
N VAL A 69 1.05 -11.19 3.28
CA VAL A 69 0.91 -11.46 1.85
C VAL A 69 0.17 -10.33 1.12
N TYR A 70 -0.88 -9.75 1.69
CA TYR A 70 -1.63 -8.65 1.07
C TYR A 70 -0.78 -7.39 0.91
N THR A 71 0.03 -7.07 1.92
CA THR A 71 0.99 -5.97 1.83
C THR A 71 2.02 -6.25 0.73
N ASN A 72 2.57 -7.46 0.66
CA ASN A 72 3.52 -7.84 -0.40
C ASN A 72 2.91 -7.71 -1.79
N LEU A 73 1.70 -8.24 -2.00
CA LEU A 73 1.00 -8.17 -3.28
C LEU A 73 0.75 -6.72 -3.71
N LEU A 74 0.36 -5.85 -2.78
CA LEU A 74 0.20 -4.42 -3.06
C LEU A 74 1.53 -3.77 -3.42
N MET A 75 2.60 -4.04 -2.65
CA MET A 75 3.93 -3.46 -2.89
C MET A 75 4.52 -3.90 -4.23
N GLU A 76 4.30 -5.15 -4.65
CA GLU A 76 4.74 -5.63 -5.97
C GLU A 76 4.11 -4.82 -7.10
N GLN A 77 2.80 -4.54 -7.03
CA GLN A 77 2.12 -3.77 -8.06
C GLN A 77 2.50 -2.28 -8.01
N ALA A 78 2.62 -1.70 -6.80
CA ALA A 78 3.08 -0.34 -6.61
C ALA A 78 4.49 -0.14 -7.18
N GLY A 79 5.42 -1.05 -6.88
CA GLY A 79 6.79 -1.03 -7.40
C GLY A 79 6.85 -1.18 -8.91
N ARG A 80 6.06 -2.10 -9.49
CA ARG A 80 5.95 -2.28 -10.95
C ARG A 80 5.53 -1.01 -11.68
N ALA A 81 4.70 -0.17 -11.05
CA ALA A 81 4.24 1.09 -11.62
C ALA A 81 5.06 2.33 -11.21
N LEU A 82 6.20 2.13 -10.52
CA LEU A 82 7.05 3.20 -9.99
C LEU A 82 6.27 4.17 -9.08
N SER A 83 5.36 3.64 -8.26
CA SER A 83 4.65 4.41 -7.24
C SER A 83 5.65 5.14 -6.33
N ARG A 84 5.43 6.44 -6.11
CA ARG A 84 6.25 7.31 -5.24
C ARG A 84 5.60 7.57 -3.89
N GLU A 85 4.42 7.02 -3.72
CA GLU A 85 3.59 7.22 -2.58
C GLU A 85 4.28 6.64 -1.33
N PRO A 86 4.11 7.25 -0.15
CA PRO A 86 4.86 6.90 1.06
C PRO A 86 4.37 5.60 1.72
N LEU A 87 4.08 4.56 0.93
CA LEU A 87 3.52 3.28 1.36
C LEU A 87 4.41 2.58 2.40
N VAL A 88 5.72 2.47 2.14
CA VAL A 88 6.63 1.77 3.06
C VAL A 88 6.76 2.53 4.38
N GLY A 89 7.06 3.83 4.32
CA GLY A 89 7.25 4.65 5.52
C GLY A 89 5.98 4.76 6.36
N SER A 90 4.84 5.00 5.73
CA SER A 90 3.56 5.26 6.40
C SER A 90 2.77 3.98 6.71
N CYS A 91 2.55 3.14 5.70
CA CYS A 91 1.59 2.03 5.78
C CYS A 91 2.24 0.68 6.15
N VAL A 92 3.57 0.61 6.22
CA VAL A 92 4.29 -0.59 6.68
C VAL A 92 5.03 -0.30 7.97
N ILE A 93 6.01 0.62 7.93
CA ILE A 93 6.87 0.90 9.09
C ILE A 93 6.07 1.59 10.20
N ALA A 94 5.51 2.77 9.95
CA ALA A 94 4.79 3.51 10.99
C ALA A 94 3.55 2.76 11.47
N ALA A 95 2.78 2.15 10.55
CA ALA A 95 1.58 1.36 10.88
C ALA A 95 1.86 0.18 11.82
N LYS A 96 3.04 -0.45 11.75
CA LYS A 96 3.44 -1.53 12.67
C LYS A 96 4.13 -1.01 13.93
N LEU A 97 4.98 0.01 13.79
CA LEU A 97 5.81 0.51 14.89
C LEU A 97 5.00 1.28 15.93
N ILE A 98 4.09 2.17 15.50
CA ILE A 98 3.34 3.02 16.43
C ILE A 98 2.51 2.21 17.43
N PRO A 99 1.71 1.20 17.01
CA PRO A 99 0.98 0.37 17.96
C PRO A 99 1.88 -0.36 18.96
N HIS A 100 3.06 -0.80 18.53
CA HIS A 100 4.02 -1.49 19.39
C HIS A 100 4.65 -0.56 20.44
N LEU A 101 4.85 0.72 20.10
CA LEU A 101 5.40 1.73 21.01
C LEU A 101 4.34 2.41 21.89
N ALA A 102 3.06 2.27 21.55
CA ALA A 102 1.94 2.83 22.31
C ALA A 102 1.62 1.99 23.56
N GLU A 103 2.15 0.78 23.67
CA GLU A 103 2.14 0.05 24.95
C GLU A 103 2.95 0.85 25.99
N PRO A 104 2.40 1.09 27.20
CA PRO A 104 3.12 1.84 28.22
C PRO A 104 4.45 1.16 28.51
N LEU A 105 5.55 1.93 28.45
CA LEU A 105 6.88 1.49 28.87
C LEU A 105 6.75 0.87 30.27
N ARG A 106 6.85 -0.46 30.34
CA ARG A 106 6.89 -1.19 31.60
C ARG A 106 8.22 -0.96 32.31
#